data_AF-A0A954K205-F1
#
_entry.id   AF-A0A954K205-F1
#
_cell.length_a   1.000
_cell.length_b   1.000
_cell.length_c   1.000
_cell.angle_alpha   90.00
_cell.angle_beta   90.00
_cell.angle_gamma   90.00
#
_symmetry.space_group_name_H-M   'P 1'
#
loop_
_entity.id
_entity.type
_entity.pdbx_description
1 polymer ?
#
loop_
_entity_poly.entity_id
_entity_poly.type
_entity_poly.pdbx_seq_one_letter_code
_entity_poly.pdbx_strand_id
1 'polypeptide(L)'
;MQASPIQQNPRSEYEQRLESRASKVRALVKQSDQFSTLRGLIFLVAIAILLVSTIWGLLSLKWIGVPILAFVILVILHARCIRRLKRARMAEAYYKTSLDRLNDHWIDVRPTGAEYYDPEHMYAGDLDLLGRGSLFQLICSARTKLGEETLARWLLSAASTSEIKQRQHSVDELRNELDFREELELLEAETHSDIEQTHLSEWVRQPLTEIPAALKWASMITGGFAALSVVSWLLSYSGIAPICVAIIIQVCLLFFIGSRIRELLNQTDEVRDGLSVLSDVLSLIEQRQFHSAHLKAIIAALQTDGVPPSRSIAQLRRQIQGLNNCFRNQFSSPLAVLLGIPFHYVFAIERWLRHIGPHCPEWLSAVGEFEALCALAGYAYEHPQDPFPEIVETDIDGPRFEGVELGHPLIPLQQVV
;
A
#
# COMPACT_ATOMS: atom_id res chain seq x y z
N MET A 1 -33.15 -10.33 -24.37
CA MET A 1 -32.22 -11.44 -24.07
C MET A 1 -31.06 -11.36 -25.05
N GLN A 2 -30.06 -10.54 -24.75
CA GLN A 2 -28.76 -10.61 -25.41
C GLN A 2 -27.98 -11.72 -24.71
N ALA A 3 -27.36 -12.61 -25.47
CA ALA A 3 -26.62 -13.75 -24.96
C ALA A 3 -25.55 -13.29 -23.96
N SER A 4 -25.57 -13.85 -22.74
CA SER A 4 -24.45 -13.73 -21.80
C SER A 4 -23.16 -14.12 -22.52
N PRO A 5 -22.07 -13.36 -22.37
CA PRO A 5 -20.78 -13.77 -22.91
C PRO A 5 -20.45 -15.14 -22.32
N ILE A 6 -20.02 -16.06 -23.18
CA ILE A 6 -19.55 -17.41 -22.83
C ILE A 6 -18.78 -17.33 -21.50
N GLN A 7 -19.31 -17.93 -20.44
CA GLN A 7 -18.64 -18.02 -19.15
C GLN A 7 -17.28 -18.67 -19.41
N GLN A 8 -16.22 -17.87 -19.47
CA GLN A 8 -14.87 -18.36 -19.73
C GLN A 8 -14.51 -19.30 -18.59
N ASN A 9 -13.97 -20.47 -18.93
CA ASN A 9 -13.50 -21.42 -17.93
C ASN A 9 -12.37 -20.73 -17.12
N PRO A 10 -12.53 -20.51 -15.79
CA PRO A 10 -11.59 -19.76 -14.97
C PRO A 10 -10.15 -20.29 -15.10
N ARG A 11 -9.99 -21.61 -15.17
CA ARG A 11 -8.67 -22.25 -15.36
C ARG A 11 -8.02 -21.80 -16.66
N SER A 12 -8.75 -21.83 -17.79
CA SER A 12 -8.21 -21.46 -19.10
C SER A 12 -7.79 -19.98 -19.16
N GLU A 13 -8.56 -19.09 -18.53
CA GLU A 13 -8.22 -17.66 -18.46
C GLU A 13 -6.97 -17.43 -17.61
N TYR A 14 -6.86 -18.09 -16.45
CA TYR A 14 -5.67 -18.01 -15.61
C TYR A 14 -4.42 -18.60 -16.28
N GLU A 15 -4.54 -19.71 -17.02
CA GLU A 15 -3.43 -20.28 -17.79
C GLU A 15 -2.94 -19.32 -18.89
N GLN A 16 -3.86 -18.72 -19.65
CA GLN A 16 -3.53 -17.72 -20.68
C GLN A 16 -2.85 -16.48 -20.07
N ARG A 17 -3.37 -15.99 -18.94
CA ARG A 17 -2.77 -14.85 -18.24
C ARG A 17 -1.40 -15.20 -17.65
N LEU A 18 -1.24 -16.37 -17.05
CA LEU A 18 0.05 -16.86 -16.56
C LEU A 18 1.09 -16.89 -17.67
N GLU A 19 0.77 -17.45 -18.84
CA GLU A 19 1.69 -17.52 -19.98
C GLU A 19 2.10 -16.11 -20.46
N SER A 20 1.13 -15.20 -20.57
CA SER A 20 1.37 -13.79 -20.90
C SER A 20 2.31 -13.12 -19.90
N ARG A 21 2.07 -13.26 -18.58
CA ARG A 21 2.92 -12.68 -17.53
C ARG A 21 4.31 -13.31 -17.50
N ALA A 22 4.42 -14.62 -17.64
CA ALA A 22 5.69 -15.35 -17.73
C ALA A 22 6.52 -14.93 -18.95
N SER A 23 5.88 -14.69 -20.11
CA SER A 23 6.57 -14.17 -21.31
C SER A 23 7.16 -12.77 -21.08
N LYS A 24 6.42 -11.91 -20.36
CA LYS A 24 6.87 -10.57 -19.98
C LYS A 24 8.03 -10.62 -18.99
N VAL A 25 8.01 -11.55 -18.04
CA VAL A 25 9.13 -11.81 -17.13
C VAL A 25 10.37 -12.22 -17.91
N ARG A 26 10.27 -13.20 -18.84
CA ARG A 26 11.41 -13.62 -19.69
C ARG A 26 12.00 -12.45 -20.49
N ALA A 27 11.16 -11.60 -21.08
CA ALA A 27 11.60 -10.43 -21.83
C ALA A 27 12.32 -9.39 -20.93
N LEU A 28 11.80 -9.13 -19.74
CA LEU A 28 12.39 -8.18 -18.79
C LEU A 28 13.67 -8.69 -18.14
N VAL A 29 13.79 -10.01 -17.88
CA VAL A 29 15.04 -10.63 -17.45
C VAL A 29 16.13 -10.41 -18.51
N LYS A 30 15.82 -10.69 -19.79
CA LYS A 30 16.76 -10.45 -20.89
C LYS A 30 17.20 -8.98 -20.99
N GLN A 31 16.28 -8.03 -20.82
CA GLN A 31 16.62 -6.60 -20.78
C GLN A 31 17.51 -6.25 -19.57
N SER A 32 17.21 -6.80 -18.40
CA SER A 32 18.00 -6.62 -17.19
C SER A 32 19.44 -7.12 -17.38
N ASP A 33 19.61 -8.29 -17.99
CA ASP A 33 20.92 -8.86 -18.29
C ASP A 33 21.70 -8.00 -19.27
N GLN A 34 21.04 -7.51 -20.34
CA GLN A 34 21.65 -6.57 -21.29
C GLN A 34 22.14 -5.29 -20.60
N PHE A 35 21.35 -4.71 -19.69
CA PHE A 35 21.79 -3.55 -18.90
C PHE A 35 22.98 -3.88 -17.98
N SER A 36 23.03 -5.09 -17.43
CA SER A 36 24.16 -5.55 -16.64
C SER A 36 25.44 -5.65 -17.46
N THR A 37 25.37 -6.32 -18.62
CA THR A 37 26.49 -6.45 -19.55
C THR A 37 26.97 -5.10 -20.05
N LEU A 38 26.05 -4.23 -20.47
CA LEU A 38 26.40 -2.91 -21.02
C LEU A 38 27.07 -2.01 -19.97
N ARG A 39 26.63 -2.06 -18.71
CA ARG A 39 27.31 -1.35 -17.61
C ARG A 39 28.74 -1.84 -17.41
N GLY A 40 28.96 -3.16 -17.45
CA GLY A 40 30.30 -3.74 -17.40
C GLY A 40 31.19 -3.29 -18.56
N LEU A 41 30.62 -3.22 -19.77
CA LEU A 41 31.33 -2.80 -20.98
C LEU A 41 31.70 -1.30 -20.93
N ILE A 42 30.79 -0.44 -20.47
CA ILE A 42 31.08 1.00 -20.26
C ILE A 42 32.14 1.21 -19.18
N PHE A 43 32.14 0.39 -18.13
CA PHE A 43 33.19 0.44 -17.11
C PHE A 43 34.57 0.11 -17.69
N LEU A 44 34.66 -0.92 -18.54
CA LEU A 44 35.91 -1.24 -19.24
C LEU A 44 36.34 -0.12 -20.19
N VAL A 45 35.41 0.51 -20.92
CA VAL A 45 35.69 1.69 -21.76
C VAL A 45 36.22 2.86 -20.93
N ALA A 46 35.65 3.11 -19.74
CA ALA A 46 36.14 4.15 -18.83
C ALA A 46 37.58 3.88 -18.37
N ILE A 47 37.91 2.62 -18.03
CA ILE A 47 39.27 2.21 -17.69
C ILE A 47 40.22 2.39 -18.87
N ALA A 48 39.81 1.99 -20.07
CA ALA A 48 40.63 2.16 -21.28
C ALA A 48 40.93 3.63 -21.57
N ILE A 49 39.93 4.51 -21.48
CA ILE A 49 40.11 5.97 -21.62
C ILE A 49 41.07 6.51 -20.56
N LEU A 50 40.94 6.05 -19.30
CA LEU A 50 41.83 6.46 -18.22
C LEU A 50 43.29 6.04 -18.50
N LEU A 51 43.53 4.80 -18.91
CA LEU A 51 44.86 4.27 -19.20
C LEU A 51 45.52 4.95 -20.41
N VAL A 52 44.77 5.15 -21.51
CA VAL A 52 45.27 5.83 -22.70
C VAL A 52 45.58 7.30 -22.39
N SER A 53 44.76 7.95 -21.56
CA SER A 53 44.99 9.33 -21.14
C SER A 53 46.23 9.48 -20.27
N THR A 54 46.45 8.57 -19.29
CA THR A 54 47.55 8.69 -18.31
C THR A 54 48.88 8.15 -18.79
N ILE A 55 48.89 7.03 -19.52
CA ILE A 55 50.15 6.36 -19.94
C ILE A 55 50.64 6.91 -21.28
N TRP A 56 49.72 7.16 -22.22
CA TRP A 56 50.08 7.49 -23.60
C TRP A 56 49.90 8.98 -23.93
N GLY A 57 49.15 9.73 -23.11
CA GLY A 57 48.86 11.15 -23.33
C GLY A 57 48.05 11.45 -24.59
N LEU A 58 47.50 10.42 -25.25
CA LEU A 58 46.82 10.52 -26.55
C LEU A 58 45.39 11.05 -26.46
N LEU A 59 44.78 11.01 -25.27
CA LEU A 59 43.40 11.45 -25.02
C LEU A 59 43.33 12.39 -23.81
N SER A 60 42.53 13.45 -23.92
CA SER A 60 42.21 14.32 -22.79
C SER A 60 41.38 13.58 -21.74
N LEU A 61 41.71 13.74 -20.46
CA LEU A 61 40.98 13.14 -19.34
C LEU A 61 39.50 13.55 -19.31
N LYS A 62 39.13 14.69 -19.92
CA LYS A 62 37.75 15.17 -20.02
C LYS A 62 36.81 14.18 -20.71
N TRP A 63 37.33 13.31 -21.58
CA TRP A 63 36.55 12.28 -22.27
C TRP A 63 35.97 11.22 -21.32
N ILE A 64 36.46 11.12 -20.07
CA ILE A 64 35.88 10.23 -19.04
C ILE A 64 34.45 10.64 -18.66
N GLY A 65 34.04 11.88 -18.91
CA GLY A 65 32.68 12.33 -18.66
C GLY A 65 31.62 11.57 -19.48
N VAL A 66 31.96 11.13 -20.69
CA VAL A 66 31.05 10.40 -21.58
C VAL A 66 30.65 9.03 -21.01
N PRO A 67 31.58 8.11 -20.63
CA PRO A 67 31.20 6.84 -20.04
C PRO A 67 30.55 7.02 -18.65
N ILE A 68 30.92 8.05 -17.87
CA ILE A 68 30.25 8.35 -16.60
C ILE A 68 28.78 8.71 -16.84
N LEU A 69 28.50 9.63 -17.76
CA LEU A 69 27.13 10.03 -18.09
C LEU A 69 26.31 8.84 -18.63
N ALA A 70 26.90 8.06 -19.55
CA ALA A 70 26.25 6.87 -20.09
C ALA A 70 25.97 5.83 -18.99
N PHE A 71 26.90 5.63 -18.05
CA PHE A 71 26.72 4.76 -16.89
C PHE A 71 25.55 5.22 -16.00
N VAL A 72 25.46 6.51 -15.68
CA VAL A 72 24.36 7.07 -14.89
C VAL A 72 23.01 6.85 -15.59
N ILE A 73 22.93 7.10 -16.90
CA ILE A 73 21.72 6.84 -17.69
C ILE A 73 21.33 5.36 -17.62
N LEU A 74 22.30 4.44 -17.79
CA LEU A 74 22.04 3.01 -17.68
C LEU A 74 21.60 2.58 -16.29
N VAL A 75 22.15 3.15 -15.22
CA VAL A 75 21.70 2.86 -13.85
C VAL A 75 20.22 3.24 -13.69
N ILE A 76 19.79 4.40 -14.20
CA ILE A 76 18.40 4.83 -14.14
C ILE A 76 17.49 3.90 -14.96
N LEU A 77 17.89 3.56 -16.19
CA LEU A 77 17.12 2.64 -17.05
C LEU A 77 17.04 1.24 -16.47
N HIS A 78 18.14 0.73 -15.91
CA HIS A 78 18.19 -0.56 -15.24
C HIS A 78 17.29 -0.57 -14.00
N ALA A 79 17.33 0.47 -13.17
CA ALA A 79 16.44 0.58 -12.01
C ALA A 79 14.95 0.58 -12.42
N ARG A 80 14.60 1.23 -13.55
CA ARG A 80 13.23 1.15 -14.13
C ARG A 80 12.90 -0.27 -14.61
N CYS A 81 13.84 -0.96 -15.24
CA CYS A 81 13.69 -2.34 -15.69
C CYS A 81 13.45 -3.29 -14.51
N ILE A 82 14.24 -3.17 -13.44
CA ILE A 82 14.10 -3.96 -12.22
C ILE A 82 12.72 -3.76 -11.58
N ARG A 83 12.22 -2.52 -11.49
CA ARG A 83 10.86 -2.26 -10.98
C ARG A 83 9.78 -2.93 -11.83
N ARG A 84 9.88 -2.84 -13.15
CA ARG A 84 8.95 -3.53 -14.08
C ARG A 84 9.03 -5.05 -13.94
N LEU A 85 10.24 -5.59 -13.77
CA LEU A 85 10.47 -7.02 -13.58
C LEU A 85 9.86 -7.52 -12.27
N LYS A 86 10.03 -6.77 -11.17
CA LYS A 86 9.42 -7.08 -9.86
C LYS A 86 7.90 -7.19 -10.00
N ARG A 87 7.24 -6.19 -10.58
CA ARG A 87 5.78 -6.20 -10.80
C ARG A 87 5.34 -7.35 -11.72
N ALA A 88 6.09 -7.66 -12.77
CA ALA A 88 5.77 -8.78 -13.66
C ALA A 88 5.89 -10.15 -12.96
N ARG A 89 6.89 -10.32 -12.08
CA ARG A 89 7.04 -11.54 -11.27
C ARG A 89 5.94 -11.70 -10.23
N MET A 90 5.50 -10.61 -9.60
CA MET A 90 4.34 -10.65 -8.70
C MET A 90 3.08 -11.10 -9.45
N ALA A 91 2.87 -10.65 -10.70
CA ALA A 91 1.72 -11.05 -11.50
C ALA A 91 1.78 -12.54 -11.90
N GLU A 92 2.97 -13.01 -12.28
CA GLU A 92 3.22 -14.43 -12.56
C GLU A 92 2.96 -15.29 -11.31
N ALA A 93 3.45 -14.87 -10.14
CA ALA A 93 3.23 -15.57 -8.87
C ALA A 93 1.74 -15.61 -8.49
N TYR A 94 1.00 -14.51 -8.67
CA TYR A 94 -0.44 -14.45 -8.40
C TYR A 94 -1.23 -15.50 -9.20
N TYR A 95 -1.01 -15.59 -10.51
CA TYR A 95 -1.73 -16.58 -11.34
C TYR A 95 -1.28 -18.01 -11.04
N LYS A 96 0.00 -18.22 -10.69
CA LYS A 96 0.45 -19.53 -10.23
C LYS A 96 -0.28 -19.95 -8.95
N THR A 97 -0.33 -19.09 -7.94
CA THR A 97 -1.08 -19.34 -6.69
C THR A 97 -2.57 -19.55 -6.94
N SER A 98 -3.18 -18.81 -7.88
CA SER A 98 -4.59 -18.95 -8.21
C SER A 98 -4.89 -20.28 -8.91
N LEU A 99 -3.99 -20.76 -9.76
CA LEU A 99 -4.08 -22.10 -10.36
C LEU A 99 -3.81 -23.20 -9.33
N ASP A 100 -2.84 -23.01 -8.43
CA ASP A 100 -2.58 -23.95 -7.32
C ASP A 100 -3.83 -24.11 -6.46
N ARG A 101 -4.59 -23.03 -6.21
CA ARG A 101 -5.89 -23.09 -5.52
C ARG A 101 -6.95 -23.89 -6.26
N LEU A 102 -7.08 -23.71 -7.58
CA LEU A 102 -7.96 -24.52 -8.42
C LEU A 102 -7.54 -26.00 -8.54
N ASN A 103 -6.31 -26.33 -8.12
CA ASN A 103 -5.74 -27.68 -8.15
C ASN A 103 -5.65 -28.32 -6.75
N ASP A 104 -6.35 -27.76 -5.75
CA ASP A 104 -6.30 -28.21 -4.35
C ASP A 104 -4.90 -28.15 -3.69
N HIS A 105 -3.99 -27.33 -4.25
CA HIS A 105 -2.64 -27.08 -3.74
C HIS A 105 -2.50 -25.71 -3.05
N TRP A 106 -3.49 -25.31 -2.25
CA TRP A 106 -3.55 -23.98 -1.63
C TRP A 106 -3.10 -23.93 -0.15
N ILE A 107 -2.99 -25.07 0.51
CA ILE A 107 -2.58 -25.13 1.93
C ILE A 107 -1.16 -24.57 2.07
N ASP A 108 -0.94 -23.73 3.09
CA ASP A 108 0.32 -23.04 3.39
C ASP A 108 0.77 -21.98 2.37
N VAL A 109 -0.10 -21.58 1.43
CA VAL A 109 0.20 -20.51 0.45
C VAL A 109 -0.25 -19.11 0.93
N ARG A 110 -1.32 -19.05 1.73
CA ARG A 110 -1.95 -17.82 2.24
C ARG A 110 -2.03 -17.81 3.77
N PRO A 111 -2.30 -16.65 4.41
CA PRO A 111 -2.49 -16.55 5.85
C PRO A 111 -3.53 -17.56 6.36
N THR A 112 -3.25 -18.16 7.51
CA THR A 112 -4.13 -19.19 8.10
C THR A 112 -5.31 -18.58 8.85
N GLY A 113 -5.23 -17.30 9.25
CA GLY A 113 -6.24 -16.67 10.12
C GLY A 113 -6.29 -17.25 11.52
N ALA A 114 -5.27 -18.02 11.93
CA ALA A 114 -5.23 -18.69 13.23
C ALA A 114 -5.28 -17.70 14.42
N GLU A 115 -4.85 -16.46 14.21
CA GLU A 115 -4.90 -15.38 15.21
C GLU A 115 -6.33 -14.91 15.54
N TYR A 116 -7.29 -15.17 14.64
CA TYR A 116 -8.70 -14.79 14.82
C TYR A 116 -9.55 -15.93 15.40
N TYR A 117 -8.96 -17.11 15.63
CA TYR A 117 -9.69 -18.29 16.07
C TYR A 117 -10.01 -18.23 17.57
N ASP A 118 -11.29 -18.35 17.88
CA ASP A 118 -11.80 -18.52 19.24
C ASP A 118 -12.27 -19.97 19.44
N PRO A 119 -11.63 -20.76 20.33
CA PRO A 119 -12.04 -22.12 20.64
C PRO A 119 -13.47 -22.25 21.22
N GLU A 120 -14.03 -21.18 21.77
CA GLU A 120 -15.40 -21.17 22.32
C GLU A 120 -16.46 -20.81 21.26
N HIS A 121 -16.05 -20.53 20.03
CA HIS A 121 -16.97 -20.15 18.96
C HIS A 121 -17.88 -21.30 18.52
N MET A 122 -19.18 -21.04 18.44
CA MET A 122 -20.24 -22.06 18.34
C MET A 122 -20.11 -23.05 17.17
N TYR A 123 -19.55 -22.64 16.04
CA TYR A 123 -19.46 -23.45 14.82
C TYR A 123 -18.12 -23.34 14.08
N ALA A 124 -17.17 -22.53 14.56
CA ALA A 124 -15.96 -22.22 13.78
C ALA A 124 -15.02 -23.43 13.65
N GLY A 125 -14.93 -24.25 14.70
CA GLY A 125 -14.15 -25.48 14.69
C GLY A 125 -14.79 -26.56 13.82
N ASP A 126 -16.12 -26.72 13.87
CA ASP A 126 -16.84 -27.74 13.11
C ASP A 126 -16.86 -27.49 11.59
N LEU A 127 -16.84 -26.21 11.18
CA LEU A 127 -16.84 -25.80 9.76
C LEU A 127 -15.43 -25.48 9.23
N ASP A 128 -14.38 -25.74 10.01
CA ASP A 128 -12.99 -25.44 9.66
C ASP A 128 -12.80 -24.01 9.12
N LEU A 129 -13.35 -23.00 9.83
CA LEU A 129 -13.39 -21.63 9.32
C LEU A 129 -12.06 -20.91 9.37
N LEU A 130 -11.23 -21.18 10.38
CA LEU A 130 -9.94 -20.52 10.63
C LEU A 130 -8.86 -21.54 10.96
N GLY A 131 -7.60 -21.20 10.69
CA GLY A 131 -6.45 -22.07 10.90
C GLY A 131 -5.88 -22.67 9.62
N ARG A 132 -5.00 -23.66 9.76
CA ARG A 132 -4.35 -24.32 8.62
C ARG A 132 -5.34 -25.26 7.92
N GLY A 133 -5.48 -25.14 6.60
CA GLY A 133 -6.44 -25.91 5.81
C GLY A 133 -7.89 -25.42 5.95
N SER A 134 -8.09 -24.19 6.41
CA SER A 134 -9.42 -23.62 6.68
C SER A 134 -10.06 -22.93 5.48
N LEU A 135 -11.36 -22.68 5.55
CA LEU A 135 -12.10 -21.87 4.57
C LEU A 135 -11.49 -20.47 4.43
N PHE A 136 -11.09 -19.83 5.55
CA PHE A 136 -10.39 -18.55 5.51
C PHE A 136 -9.11 -18.62 4.67
N GLN A 137 -8.27 -19.63 4.89
CA GLN A 137 -7.02 -19.78 4.15
C GLN A 137 -7.25 -20.02 2.65
N LEU A 138 -8.34 -20.72 2.29
CA LEU A 138 -8.73 -20.96 0.91
C LEU A 138 -9.12 -19.65 0.20
N ILE A 139 -9.97 -18.83 0.83
CA ILE A 139 -10.57 -17.65 0.18
C ILE A 139 -9.74 -16.37 0.32
N CYS A 140 -8.92 -16.24 1.37
CA CYS A 140 -8.28 -14.98 1.71
C CYS A 140 -7.27 -14.53 0.64
N SER A 141 -7.51 -13.35 0.08
CA SER A 141 -6.59 -12.63 -0.82
C SER A 141 -6.40 -11.17 -0.40
N ALA A 142 -6.69 -10.85 0.86
CA ALA A 142 -6.52 -9.51 1.40
C ALA A 142 -5.03 -9.12 1.42
N ARG A 143 -4.74 -7.83 1.18
CA ARG A 143 -3.38 -7.27 1.24
C ARG A 143 -3.13 -6.56 2.55
N THR A 144 -4.19 -6.24 3.28
CA THR A 144 -4.16 -5.57 4.57
C THR A 144 -4.74 -6.47 5.66
N LYS A 145 -4.26 -6.29 6.90
CA LYS A 145 -4.80 -6.97 8.07
C LYS A 145 -6.26 -6.58 8.32
N LEU A 146 -6.66 -5.36 7.94
CA LEU A 146 -8.06 -4.93 7.98
C LEU A 146 -8.96 -5.80 7.08
N GLY A 147 -8.47 -6.19 5.91
CA GLY A 147 -9.17 -7.12 5.02
C GLY A 147 -9.25 -8.53 5.60
N GLU A 148 -8.15 -9.02 6.17
CA GLU A 148 -8.09 -10.31 6.89
C GLU A 148 -9.07 -10.35 8.07
N GLU A 149 -9.01 -9.36 8.96
CA GLU A 149 -9.91 -9.20 10.11
C GLU A 149 -11.38 -9.10 9.70
N THR A 150 -11.67 -8.35 8.63
CA THR A 150 -13.04 -8.17 8.15
C THR A 150 -13.59 -9.47 7.58
N LEU A 151 -12.79 -10.20 6.81
CA LEU A 151 -13.16 -11.50 6.29
C LEU A 151 -13.37 -12.53 7.41
N ALA A 152 -12.46 -12.59 8.38
CA ALA A 152 -12.60 -13.46 9.54
C ALA A 152 -13.88 -13.15 10.32
N ARG A 153 -14.15 -11.86 10.59
CA ARG A 153 -15.39 -11.41 11.26
C ARG A 153 -16.64 -11.83 10.49
N TRP A 154 -16.62 -11.75 9.16
CA TRP A 154 -17.75 -12.15 8.32
C TRP A 154 -17.98 -13.66 8.31
N LEU A 155 -16.93 -14.47 8.46
CA LEU A 155 -17.05 -15.92 8.61
C LEU A 155 -17.58 -16.30 10.01
N LEU A 156 -17.23 -15.55 11.04
CA LEU A 156 -17.61 -15.82 12.43
C LEU A 156 -18.97 -15.23 12.84
N SER A 157 -19.48 -14.22 12.12
CA SER A 157 -20.71 -13.51 12.51
C SER A 157 -21.67 -13.36 11.34
N ALA A 158 -22.90 -13.84 11.53
CA ALA A 158 -23.97 -13.72 10.56
C ALA A 158 -24.39 -12.25 10.35
N ALA A 159 -24.60 -11.88 9.09
CA ALA A 159 -25.08 -10.55 8.70
C ALA A 159 -26.62 -10.52 8.57
N SER A 160 -27.19 -9.31 8.51
CA SER A 160 -28.62 -9.14 8.22
C SER A 160 -28.96 -9.57 6.78
N THR A 161 -30.22 -9.95 6.51
CA THR A 161 -30.66 -10.35 5.16
C THR A 161 -30.41 -9.26 4.11
N SER A 162 -30.61 -7.99 4.47
CA SER A 162 -30.30 -6.85 3.61
C SER A 162 -28.81 -6.73 3.30
N GLU A 163 -27.95 -6.97 4.29
CA GLU A 163 -26.51 -6.88 4.14
C GLU A 163 -25.95 -8.04 3.30
N ILE A 164 -26.49 -9.26 3.49
CA ILE A 164 -26.13 -10.42 2.65
C ILE A 164 -26.43 -10.12 1.18
N LYS A 165 -27.64 -9.62 0.86
CA LYS A 165 -28.02 -9.24 -0.52
C LYS A 165 -27.07 -8.17 -1.09
N GLN A 166 -26.73 -7.15 -0.31
CA GLN A 166 -25.79 -6.10 -0.72
C GLN A 166 -24.39 -6.63 -1.03
N ARG A 167 -23.87 -7.53 -0.17
CA ARG A 167 -22.58 -8.18 -0.38
C ARG A 167 -22.63 -9.09 -1.62
N GLN A 168 -23.67 -9.91 -1.79
CA GLN A 168 -23.85 -10.76 -2.99
C GLN A 168 -23.79 -9.93 -4.29
N HIS A 169 -24.50 -8.80 -4.36
CA HIS A 169 -24.43 -7.92 -5.52
C HIS A 169 -23.04 -7.31 -5.76
N SER A 170 -22.32 -6.98 -4.68
CA SER A 170 -20.97 -6.42 -4.78
C SER A 170 -19.97 -7.48 -5.24
N VAL A 171 -20.09 -8.71 -4.73
CA VAL A 171 -19.27 -9.85 -5.13
C VAL A 171 -19.54 -10.22 -6.60
N ASP A 172 -20.80 -10.20 -7.04
CA ASP A 172 -21.16 -10.48 -8.43
C ASP A 172 -20.67 -9.40 -9.41
N GLU A 173 -20.57 -8.15 -8.98
CA GLU A 173 -19.89 -7.12 -9.75
C GLU A 173 -18.37 -7.39 -9.83
N LEU A 174 -17.73 -7.65 -8.68
CA LEU A 174 -16.28 -7.80 -8.59
C LEU A 174 -15.74 -9.11 -9.17
N ARG A 175 -16.55 -10.18 -9.25
CA ARG A 175 -16.10 -11.51 -9.69
C ARG A 175 -15.55 -11.50 -11.12
N ASN A 176 -16.00 -10.60 -11.99
CA ASN A 176 -15.55 -10.55 -13.38
C ASN A 176 -14.46 -9.49 -13.60
N GLU A 177 -14.12 -8.70 -12.58
CA GLU A 177 -13.11 -7.65 -12.62
C GLU A 177 -11.71 -8.24 -12.36
N LEU A 178 -11.24 -9.08 -13.29
CA LEU A 178 -9.95 -9.77 -13.20
C LEU A 178 -8.76 -8.82 -13.16
N ASP A 179 -8.76 -7.80 -14.02
CA ASP A 179 -7.66 -6.84 -14.10
C ASP A 179 -7.54 -6.03 -12.81
N PHE A 180 -8.67 -5.66 -12.23
CA PHE A 180 -8.72 -4.94 -10.97
C PHE A 180 -8.21 -5.80 -9.80
N ARG A 181 -8.64 -7.06 -9.71
CA ARG A 181 -8.17 -8.00 -8.68
C ARG A 181 -6.67 -8.31 -8.84
N GLU A 182 -6.18 -8.43 -10.07
CA GLU A 182 -4.74 -8.51 -10.34
C GLU A 182 -4.04 -7.23 -9.85
N GLU A 183 -4.54 -6.03 -10.18
CA GLU A 183 -3.97 -4.76 -9.74
C GLU A 183 -3.91 -4.63 -8.21
N LEU A 184 -4.95 -5.10 -7.50
CA LEU A 184 -5.00 -5.14 -6.05
C LEU A 184 -3.95 -6.09 -5.47
N GLU A 185 -3.84 -7.30 -6.00
CA GLU A 185 -2.82 -8.26 -5.54
C GLU A 185 -1.39 -7.76 -5.79
N LEU A 186 -1.19 -7.03 -6.89
CA LEU A 186 0.11 -6.48 -7.27
C LEU A 186 0.57 -5.31 -6.38
N LEU A 187 -0.28 -4.82 -5.48
CA LEU A 187 0.15 -3.83 -4.50
C LEU A 187 1.22 -4.43 -3.59
N GLU A 188 2.36 -3.75 -3.53
CA GLU A 188 3.48 -4.12 -2.67
C GLU A 188 3.06 -3.91 -1.21
N ALA A 189 2.53 -4.96 -0.58
CA ALA A 189 2.45 -5.02 0.87
C ALA A 189 3.88 -5.24 1.36
N GLU A 190 4.54 -4.19 1.82
CA GLU A 190 5.86 -4.29 2.46
C GLU A 190 5.70 -5.00 3.81
N THR A 191 5.59 -6.33 3.78
CA THR A 191 5.50 -7.20 4.95
C THR A 191 4.19 -7.01 5.74
N HIS A 192 3.39 -8.06 5.87
CA HIS A 192 2.21 -8.08 6.75
C HIS A 192 2.67 -8.08 8.22
N SER A 193 3.22 -6.98 8.71
CA SER A 193 3.46 -6.83 10.14
C SER A 193 2.14 -6.38 10.79
N ASP A 194 1.65 -7.15 11.77
CA ASP A 194 0.44 -6.86 12.56
C ASP A 194 0.48 -5.46 13.22
N ILE A 195 1.68 -4.89 13.29
CA ILE A 195 2.06 -3.72 14.07
C ILE A 195 1.71 -2.41 13.34
N GLU A 196 1.40 -2.40 12.03
CA GLU A 196 1.36 -1.12 11.30
C GLU A 196 -0.04 -0.48 11.13
N GLN A 197 -1.12 -1.29 11.12
CA GLN A 197 -2.47 -0.79 10.78
C GLN A 197 -3.33 -0.48 12.00
N THR A 198 -3.27 -1.33 13.03
CA THR A 198 -3.91 -1.08 14.34
C THR A 198 -3.35 0.20 14.95
N HIS A 199 -2.04 0.43 14.82
CA HIS A 199 -1.35 1.62 15.30
C HIS A 199 -1.83 2.90 14.61
N LEU A 200 -2.22 2.87 13.33
CA LEU A 200 -2.79 4.05 12.66
C LEU A 200 -4.12 4.46 13.28
N SER A 201 -5.02 3.50 13.50
CA SER A 201 -6.35 3.76 14.07
C SER A 201 -6.24 4.30 15.51
N GLU A 202 -5.30 3.76 16.28
CA GLU A 202 -5.01 4.18 17.65
C GLU A 202 -4.34 5.55 17.69
N TRP A 203 -3.30 5.75 16.86
CA TRP A 203 -2.55 7.00 16.77
C TRP A 203 -3.44 8.20 16.46
N VAL A 204 -4.38 8.03 15.52
CA VAL A 204 -5.31 9.08 15.13
C VAL A 204 -6.31 9.43 16.24
N ARG A 205 -6.59 8.49 17.16
CA ARG A 205 -7.45 8.69 18.33
C ARG A 205 -6.71 9.29 19.52
N GLN A 206 -5.38 9.33 19.51
CA GLN A 206 -4.61 9.91 20.61
C GLN A 206 -4.84 11.42 20.72
N PRO A 207 -4.86 11.98 21.95
CA PRO A 207 -5.01 13.42 22.13
C PRO A 207 -3.85 14.16 21.48
N LEU A 208 -4.17 15.17 20.68
CA LEU A 208 -3.18 15.97 19.99
C LEU A 208 -2.36 16.77 21.01
N THR A 209 -1.04 16.58 20.96
CA THR A 209 -0.13 17.45 21.71
C THR A 209 0.03 18.77 20.97
N GLU A 210 -0.93 19.68 21.16
CA GLU A 210 -0.97 20.93 20.41
C GLU A 210 0.24 21.82 20.65
N ILE A 211 0.91 22.19 19.57
CA ILE A 211 1.97 23.19 19.62
C ILE A 211 1.35 24.59 19.50
N PRO A 212 1.66 25.50 20.44
CA PRO A 212 1.12 26.85 20.37
C PRO A 212 1.54 27.54 19.07
N ALA A 213 0.58 28.16 18.39
CA ALA A 213 0.80 28.87 17.12
C ALA A 213 1.90 29.94 17.23
N ALA A 214 2.10 30.52 18.42
CA ALA A 214 3.17 31.47 18.70
C ALA A 214 4.57 30.89 18.42
N LEU A 215 4.85 29.63 18.78
CA LEU A 215 6.15 29.01 18.50
C LEU A 215 6.37 28.80 17.00
N LYS A 216 5.30 28.51 16.24
CA LYS A 216 5.37 28.44 14.77
C LYS A 216 5.80 29.77 14.17
N TRP A 217 5.09 30.83 14.54
CA TRP A 217 5.34 32.17 14.01
C TRP A 217 6.73 32.65 14.45
N ALA A 218 7.13 32.39 15.70
CA ALA A 218 8.48 32.67 16.17
C ALA A 218 9.55 31.96 15.34
N SER A 219 9.39 30.66 15.04
CA SER A 219 10.34 29.92 14.22
C SER A 219 10.35 30.38 12.75
N MET A 220 9.19 30.69 12.16
CA MET A 220 9.09 31.20 10.79
C MET A 220 9.72 32.59 10.65
N ILE A 221 9.46 33.50 11.59
CA ILE A 221 10.07 34.84 11.63
C ILE A 221 11.58 34.72 11.80
N THR A 222 12.04 33.86 12.72
CA THR A 222 13.47 33.61 12.94
C THR A 222 14.12 32.98 11.70
N GLY A 223 13.45 32.07 11.00
CA GLY A 223 13.92 31.47 9.75
C GLY A 223 14.04 32.48 8.61
N GLY A 224 13.06 33.38 8.47
CA GLY A 224 13.12 34.51 7.53
C GLY A 224 14.26 35.47 7.85
N PHE A 225 14.45 35.81 9.13
CA PHE A 225 15.58 36.60 9.60
C PHE A 225 16.93 35.90 9.34
N ALA A 226 17.01 34.58 9.55
CA ALA A 226 18.19 33.78 9.25
C ALA A 226 18.55 33.81 7.77
N ALA A 227 17.56 33.60 6.88
CA ALA A 227 17.75 33.65 5.44
C ALA A 227 18.25 35.04 4.99
N LEU A 228 17.63 36.11 5.50
CA LEU A 228 18.05 37.48 5.19
C LEU A 228 19.47 37.77 5.72
N SER A 229 19.80 37.26 6.90
CA SER A 229 21.14 37.39 7.50
C SER A 229 22.21 36.69 6.67
N VAL A 230 21.91 35.50 6.13
CA VAL A 230 22.81 34.78 5.20
C VAL A 230 23.01 35.57 3.91
N VAL A 231 21.94 36.10 3.31
CA VAL A 231 22.03 36.92 2.09
C VAL A 231 22.85 38.20 2.35
N SER A 232 22.59 38.88 3.47
CA SER A 232 23.33 40.08 3.89
C SER A 232 24.82 39.79 4.09
N TRP A 233 25.18 38.65 4.69
CA TRP A 233 26.56 38.21 4.84
C TRP A 233 27.22 37.90 3.48
N LEU A 234 26.54 37.20 2.58
CA LEU A 234 27.04 36.89 1.22
C LEU A 234 27.31 38.15 0.40
N LEU A 235 26.48 39.19 0.59
CA LEU A 235 26.64 40.50 -0.05
C LEU A 235 27.60 41.44 0.71
N SER A 236 28.26 40.94 1.78
CA SER A 236 29.20 41.69 2.62
C SER A 236 28.61 42.92 3.34
N TYR A 237 27.28 42.97 3.55
CA TYR A 237 26.60 44.03 4.29
C TYR A 237 26.64 43.83 5.82
N SER A 238 26.78 42.59 6.29
CA SER A 238 26.83 42.26 7.72
C SER A 238 27.86 41.17 8.03
N GLY A 239 28.35 41.12 9.28
CA GLY A 239 29.15 40.00 9.79
C GLY A 239 28.34 38.73 10.06
N ILE A 240 28.99 37.69 10.61
CA ILE A 240 28.34 36.39 10.89
C ILE A 240 27.45 36.40 12.14
N ALA A 241 27.55 37.43 12.99
CA ALA A 241 26.85 37.50 14.28
C ALA A 241 25.31 37.36 14.18
N PRO A 242 24.59 37.99 13.23
CA PRO A 242 23.15 37.81 13.07
C PRO A 242 22.75 36.36 12.76
N ILE A 243 23.59 35.63 12.01
CA ILE A 243 23.38 34.21 11.70
C ILE A 243 23.51 33.39 12.98
N CYS A 244 24.53 33.64 13.80
CA CYS A 244 24.71 32.95 15.09
C CYS A 244 23.53 33.20 16.03
N VAL A 245 23.02 34.44 16.11
CA VAL A 245 21.83 34.78 16.91
C VAL A 245 20.61 34.01 16.41
N ALA A 246 20.38 33.95 15.11
CA ALA A 246 19.27 33.21 14.53
C ALA A 246 19.36 31.70 14.82
N ILE A 247 20.56 31.11 14.74
CA ILE A 247 20.81 29.71 15.11
C ILE A 247 20.48 29.47 16.59
N ILE A 248 20.96 30.32 17.49
CA ILE A 248 20.71 30.18 18.94
C ILE A 248 19.21 30.20 19.21
N ILE A 249 18.47 31.15 18.62
CA ILE A 249 17.02 31.24 18.79
C ILE A 249 16.33 29.98 18.26
N GLN A 250 16.70 29.49 17.06
CA GLN A 250 16.09 28.26 16.52
C GLN A 250 16.40 27.02 17.36
N VAL A 251 17.62 26.90 17.89
CA VAL A 251 17.99 25.80 18.78
C VAL A 251 17.20 25.87 20.09
N CYS A 252 17.02 27.05 20.67
CA CYS A 252 16.18 27.23 21.85
C CYS A 252 14.72 26.86 21.56
N LEU A 253 14.15 27.32 20.45
CA LEU A 253 12.79 26.96 20.02
C LEU A 253 12.63 25.44 19.83
N LEU A 254 13.62 24.79 19.19
CA LEU A 254 13.63 23.34 19.01
C LEU A 254 13.79 22.59 20.33
N PHE A 255 14.55 23.12 21.29
CA PHE A 255 14.70 22.52 22.61
C PHE A 255 13.37 22.46 23.36
N PHE A 256 12.55 23.52 23.32
CA PHE A 256 11.24 23.56 23.97
C PHE A 256 10.23 22.54 23.41
N ILE A 257 10.40 22.14 22.16
CA ILE A 257 9.46 21.26 21.44
C ILE A 257 10.05 19.88 21.13
N GLY A 258 11.34 19.67 21.42
CA GLY A 258 12.09 18.51 20.97
C GLY A 258 11.56 17.20 21.50
N SER A 259 11.03 17.17 22.73
CA SER A 259 10.35 15.99 23.30
C SER A 259 9.11 15.62 22.47
N ARG A 260 8.28 16.60 22.12
CA ARG A 260 7.06 16.41 21.31
C ARG A 260 7.37 15.97 19.89
N ILE A 261 8.40 16.55 19.26
CA ILE A 261 8.86 16.13 17.93
C ILE A 261 9.37 14.69 17.99
N ARG A 262 10.13 14.33 19.02
CA ARG A 262 10.65 12.96 19.17
C ARG A 262 9.52 11.96 19.39
N GLU A 263 8.55 12.29 20.22
CA GLU A 263 7.34 11.47 20.44
C GLU A 263 6.56 11.29 19.13
N LEU A 264 6.28 12.37 18.40
CA LEU A 264 5.62 12.30 17.10
C LEU A 264 6.40 11.45 16.10
N LEU A 265 7.73 11.63 16.00
CA LEU A 265 8.57 10.84 15.11
C LEU A 265 8.55 9.36 15.47
N ASN A 266 8.64 9.02 16.76
CA ASN A 266 8.57 7.63 17.23
C ASN A 266 7.21 6.99 16.87
N GLN A 267 6.10 7.69 17.11
CA GLN A 267 4.76 7.22 16.76
C GLN A 267 4.58 7.06 15.24
N THR A 268 5.11 8.01 14.45
CA THR A 268 4.94 7.99 12.99
C THR A 268 5.88 7.02 12.26
N ASP A 269 7.03 6.66 12.85
CA ASP A 269 7.95 5.67 12.27
C ASP A 269 7.29 4.27 12.23
N GLU A 270 6.41 3.94 13.20
CA GLU A 270 5.63 2.69 13.21
C GLU A 270 4.44 2.69 12.23
N VAL A 271 3.87 3.87 11.95
CA VAL A 271 2.66 4.01 11.11
C VAL A 271 3.00 4.21 9.62
N ARG A 272 4.23 4.63 9.31
CA ARG A 272 4.65 5.08 7.97
C ARG A 272 4.43 4.03 6.87
N ASP A 273 4.76 2.79 7.16
CA ASP A 273 4.83 1.74 6.13
C ASP A 273 3.41 1.22 5.80
N GLY A 274 2.55 1.05 6.82
CA GLY A 274 1.12 0.77 6.66
C GLY A 274 0.34 1.84 5.88
N LEU A 275 0.70 3.12 6.00
CA LEU A 275 0.09 4.22 5.22
C LEU A 275 0.32 4.06 3.71
N SER A 276 1.40 3.39 3.30
CA SER A 276 1.71 3.18 1.88
C SER A 276 0.68 2.26 1.23
N VAL A 277 0.47 1.09 1.81
CA VAL A 277 -0.47 0.08 1.30
C VAL A 277 -1.88 0.64 1.28
N LEU A 278 -2.29 1.30 2.37
CA LEU A 278 -3.60 1.92 2.48
C LEU A 278 -3.82 2.99 1.40
N SER A 279 -2.84 3.87 1.18
CA SER A 279 -2.90 4.89 0.12
C SER A 279 -3.03 4.25 -1.27
N ASP A 280 -2.35 3.15 -1.51
CA ASP A 280 -2.35 2.48 -2.82
C ASP A 280 -3.66 1.73 -3.07
N VAL A 281 -4.21 1.04 -2.06
CA VAL A 281 -5.53 0.39 -2.13
C VAL A 281 -6.62 1.42 -2.37
N LEU A 282 -6.66 2.50 -1.58
CA LEU A 282 -7.63 3.59 -1.77
C LEU A 282 -7.51 4.23 -3.15
N SER A 283 -6.28 4.47 -3.61
CA SER A 283 -6.03 5.01 -4.96
C SER A 283 -6.58 4.10 -6.05
N LEU A 284 -6.48 2.78 -5.88
CA LEU A 284 -7.00 1.80 -6.84
C LEU A 284 -8.54 1.79 -6.85
N ILE A 285 -9.17 1.83 -5.67
CA ILE A 285 -10.64 1.89 -5.52
C ILE A 285 -11.18 3.19 -6.12
N GLU A 286 -10.55 4.34 -5.82
CA GLU A 286 -10.96 5.66 -6.29
C GLU A 286 -10.91 5.84 -7.82
N GLN A 287 -10.06 5.07 -8.52
CA GLN A 287 -9.89 5.15 -9.97
C GLN A 287 -10.98 4.40 -10.75
N ARG A 288 -11.78 3.57 -10.08
CA ARG A 288 -12.79 2.71 -10.71
C ARG A 288 -14.20 3.26 -10.47
N GLN A 289 -15.08 2.99 -11.44
CA GLN A 289 -16.51 3.27 -11.32
C GLN A 289 -17.22 1.96 -11.04
N PHE A 290 -17.92 1.90 -9.92
CA PHE A 290 -18.73 0.76 -9.53
C PHE A 290 -20.22 1.04 -9.82
N HIS A 291 -21.01 -0.01 -9.93
CA HIS A 291 -22.42 0.01 -10.32
C HIS A 291 -23.31 -0.35 -9.14
N SER A 292 -22.91 -1.32 -8.32
CA SER A 292 -23.62 -1.75 -7.12
C SER A 292 -23.77 -0.59 -6.13
N ALA A 293 -24.96 -0.51 -5.53
CA ALA A 293 -25.28 0.57 -4.59
C ALA A 293 -24.37 0.54 -3.36
N HIS A 294 -23.98 -0.65 -2.92
CA HIS A 294 -23.13 -0.86 -1.75
C HIS A 294 -21.68 -0.39 -2.01
N LEU A 295 -21.02 -0.80 -3.11
CA LEU A 295 -19.68 -0.31 -3.44
C LEU A 295 -19.66 1.22 -3.67
N LYS A 296 -20.71 1.77 -4.28
CA LYS A 296 -20.88 3.23 -4.40
C LYS A 296 -20.99 3.91 -3.03
N ALA A 297 -21.71 3.31 -2.09
CA ALA A 297 -21.87 3.85 -0.74
C ALA A 297 -20.55 3.86 0.03
N ILE A 298 -19.76 2.78 -0.06
CA ILE A 298 -18.41 2.70 0.51
C ILE A 298 -17.55 3.86 -0.02
N ILE A 299 -17.53 4.07 -1.33
CA ILE A 299 -16.70 5.13 -1.95
C ILE A 299 -17.24 6.53 -1.65
N ALA A 300 -18.55 6.70 -1.57
CA ALA A 300 -19.14 7.97 -1.19
C ALA A 300 -18.78 8.35 0.25
N ALA A 301 -18.79 7.38 1.17
CA ALA A 301 -18.39 7.59 2.58
C ALA A 301 -16.91 7.96 2.74
N LEU A 302 -16.07 7.54 1.79
CA LEU A 302 -14.65 7.87 1.74
C LEU A 302 -14.39 9.35 1.38
N GLN A 303 -15.29 10.03 0.67
CA GLN A 303 -15.04 11.40 0.18
C GLN A 303 -15.14 12.45 1.30
N THR A 304 -14.02 13.15 1.54
CA THR A 304 -13.93 14.27 2.51
C THR A 304 -13.48 15.52 1.80
N ASP A 305 -14.28 16.59 1.91
CA ASP A 305 -13.95 17.94 1.43
C ASP A 305 -13.47 18.02 -0.04
N GLY A 306 -13.92 17.07 -0.88
CA GLY A 306 -13.52 16.98 -2.28
C GLY A 306 -12.07 16.51 -2.51
N VAL A 307 -11.35 16.11 -1.47
CA VAL A 307 -10.01 15.51 -1.58
C VAL A 307 -10.12 13.98 -1.45
N PRO A 308 -9.58 13.22 -2.42
CA PRO A 308 -9.55 11.76 -2.31
C PRO A 308 -8.70 11.30 -1.10
N PRO A 309 -9.19 10.34 -0.29
CA PRO A 309 -8.45 9.77 0.84
C PRO A 309 -7.02 9.33 0.52
N SER A 310 -6.81 8.71 -0.64
CA SER A 310 -5.47 8.31 -1.09
C SER A 310 -4.49 9.48 -1.12
N ARG A 311 -4.93 10.65 -1.59
CA ARG A 311 -4.12 11.87 -1.65
C ARG A 311 -3.87 12.45 -0.27
N SER A 312 -4.87 12.41 0.61
CA SER A 312 -4.75 12.87 1.99
C SER A 312 -3.72 12.04 2.76
N ILE A 313 -3.74 10.71 2.61
CA ILE A 313 -2.75 9.81 3.21
C ILE A 313 -1.36 10.00 2.59
N ALA A 314 -1.27 10.08 1.26
CA ALA A 314 -0.01 10.35 0.58
C ALA A 314 0.58 11.71 0.94
N GLN A 315 -0.25 12.72 1.24
CA GLN A 315 0.19 13.99 1.77
C GLN A 315 0.77 13.83 3.18
N LEU A 316 0.08 13.14 4.09
CA LEU A 316 0.59 12.86 5.43
C LEU A 316 1.96 12.16 5.36
N ARG A 317 2.09 11.10 4.56
CA ARG A 317 3.34 10.37 4.35
C ARG A 317 4.48 11.31 3.93
N ARG A 318 4.21 12.24 3.01
CA ARG A 318 5.19 13.25 2.58
C ARG A 318 5.58 14.21 3.72
N GLN A 319 4.64 14.60 4.59
CA GLN A 319 4.95 15.46 5.73
C GLN A 319 5.80 14.73 6.77
N ILE A 320 5.48 13.47 7.10
CA ILE A 320 6.25 12.63 8.00
C ILE A 320 7.67 12.42 7.46
N GLN A 321 7.80 12.04 6.18
CA GLN A 321 9.12 11.87 5.55
C GLN A 321 9.92 13.18 5.54
N GLY A 322 9.25 14.30 5.27
CA GLY A 322 9.85 15.63 5.32
C GLY A 322 10.41 15.97 6.70
N LEU A 323 9.63 15.72 7.75
CA LEU A 323 10.06 15.89 9.14
C LEU A 323 11.26 14.98 9.45
N ASN A 324 11.19 13.71 9.05
CA ASN A 324 12.25 12.73 9.27
C ASN A 324 13.57 13.17 8.60
N ASN A 325 13.48 13.69 7.38
CA ASN A 325 14.62 14.23 6.64
C ASN A 325 15.24 15.47 7.32
N CYS A 326 14.47 16.25 8.08
CA CYS A 326 15.02 17.38 8.84
C CYS A 326 15.98 16.93 9.96
N PHE A 327 15.83 15.71 10.48
CA PHE A 327 16.64 15.21 11.60
C PHE A 327 17.62 14.09 11.24
N ARG A 328 17.32 13.28 10.22
CA ARG A 328 18.16 12.12 9.84
C ARG A 328 19.07 12.36 8.66
N ASN A 329 18.78 13.33 7.80
CA ASN A 329 19.64 13.63 6.65
C ASN A 329 20.67 14.72 7.01
N GLN A 330 21.94 14.31 7.09
CA GLN A 330 23.06 15.16 7.49
C GLN A 330 23.27 16.38 6.57
N PHE A 331 22.87 16.29 5.29
CA PHE A 331 23.01 17.39 4.33
C PHE A 331 21.89 18.42 4.47
N SER A 332 20.64 17.99 4.70
CA SER A 332 19.50 18.90 4.81
C SER A 332 19.26 19.43 6.22
N SER A 333 19.72 18.72 7.25
CA SER A 333 19.41 19.05 8.66
C SER A 333 19.84 20.46 9.08
N PRO A 334 21.09 20.93 8.84
CA PRO A 334 21.52 22.25 9.29
C PRO A 334 20.67 23.37 8.66
N LEU A 335 20.38 23.26 7.37
CA LEU A 335 19.57 24.23 6.64
C LEU A 335 18.11 24.19 7.08
N ALA A 336 17.55 23.00 7.26
CA ALA A 336 16.17 22.81 7.70
C ALA A 336 15.93 23.39 9.09
N VAL A 337 16.86 23.15 10.02
CA VAL A 337 16.82 23.71 11.39
C VAL A 337 16.94 25.24 11.36
N LEU A 338 17.89 25.78 10.60
CA LEU A 338 18.08 27.23 10.47
C LEU A 338 16.82 27.94 9.96
N LEU A 339 16.18 27.36 8.95
CA LEU A 339 14.99 27.91 8.31
C LEU A 339 13.69 27.63 9.07
N GLY A 340 13.72 26.88 10.19
CA GLY A 340 12.53 26.57 10.96
C GLY A 340 11.59 25.55 10.30
N ILE A 341 12.08 24.80 9.31
CA ILE A 341 11.29 23.82 8.53
C ILE A 341 10.62 22.73 9.38
N PRO A 342 11.24 22.18 10.46
CA PRO A 342 10.56 21.20 11.30
C PRO A 342 9.20 21.65 11.83
N PHE A 343 9.07 22.93 12.21
CA PHE A 343 7.79 23.47 12.68
C PHE A 343 6.73 23.42 11.59
N HIS A 344 7.08 23.68 10.32
CA HIS A 344 6.12 23.57 9.22
C HIS A 344 5.54 22.16 9.08
N TYR A 345 6.40 21.14 9.14
CA TYR A 345 5.97 19.75 9.03
C TYR A 345 5.11 19.32 10.21
N VAL A 346 5.51 19.66 11.45
CA VAL A 346 4.72 19.29 12.62
C VAL A 346 3.33 19.92 12.58
N PHE A 347 3.23 21.21 12.26
CA PHE A 347 1.92 21.87 12.13
C PHE A 347 1.09 21.32 10.96
N ALA A 348 1.73 20.86 9.88
CA ALA A 348 1.02 20.20 8.78
C ALA A 348 0.45 18.84 9.21
N ILE A 349 1.21 18.06 9.98
CA ILE A 349 0.78 16.78 10.56
C ILE A 349 -0.35 17.01 11.57
N GLU A 350 -0.22 17.97 12.48
CA GLU A 350 -1.31 18.31 13.42
C GLU A 350 -2.59 18.73 12.72
N ARG A 351 -2.48 19.55 11.66
CA ARG A 351 -3.65 19.98 10.89
C ARG A 351 -4.33 18.79 10.22
N TRP A 352 -3.54 17.88 9.67
CA TRP A 352 -4.05 16.65 9.08
C TRP A 352 -4.77 15.80 10.14
N LEU A 353 -4.16 15.60 11.31
CA LEU A 353 -4.76 14.84 12.40
C LEU A 353 -6.08 15.45 12.89
N ARG A 354 -6.18 16.78 12.96
CA ARG A 354 -7.44 17.46 13.36
C ARG A 354 -8.55 17.31 12.33
N HIS A 355 -8.21 17.41 11.05
CA HIS A 355 -9.20 17.55 9.98
C HIS A 355 -9.57 16.20 9.35
N ILE A 356 -8.56 15.38 9.07
CA ILE A 356 -8.70 14.09 8.39
C ILE A 356 -8.73 12.94 9.40
N GLY A 357 -8.01 13.05 10.51
CA GLY A 357 -7.93 12.01 11.52
C GLY A 357 -9.29 11.39 11.91
N PRO A 358 -10.32 12.18 12.25
CA PRO A 358 -11.63 11.64 12.62
C PRO A 358 -12.26 10.70 11.58
N HIS A 359 -11.92 10.84 10.29
CA HIS A 359 -12.44 10.02 9.19
C HIS A 359 -11.61 8.76 8.93
N CYS A 360 -10.37 8.67 9.45
CA CYS A 360 -9.51 7.53 9.19
C CYS A 360 -10.13 6.18 9.59
N PRO A 361 -10.81 6.01 10.75
CA PRO A 361 -11.44 4.73 11.08
C PRO A 361 -12.44 4.24 10.03
N GLU A 362 -13.24 5.14 9.45
CA GLU A 362 -14.18 4.80 8.39
C GLU A 362 -13.44 4.38 7.11
N TRP A 363 -12.31 5.03 6.80
CA TRP A 363 -11.49 4.65 5.65
C TRP A 363 -10.85 3.27 5.81
N LEU A 364 -10.36 2.95 7.02
CA LEU A 364 -9.80 1.64 7.33
C LEU A 364 -10.87 0.55 7.22
N SER A 365 -12.07 0.82 7.75
CA SER A 365 -13.21 -0.11 7.64
C SER A 365 -13.62 -0.33 6.18
N ALA A 366 -13.68 0.72 5.38
CA ALA A 366 -14.01 0.64 3.96
C ALA A 366 -12.99 -0.19 3.17
N VAL A 367 -11.69 -0.03 3.45
CA VAL A 367 -10.64 -0.86 2.85
C VAL A 367 -10.80 -2.32 3.26
N GLY A 368 -11.02 -2.61 4.54
CA GLY A 368 -11.22 -3.98 5.03
C GLY A 368 -12.43 -4.67 4.40
N GLU A 369 -13.56 -3.96 4.32
CA GLU A 369 -14.78 -4.43 3.66
C GLU A 369 -14.55 -4.69 2.17
N PHE A 370 -13.89 -3.77 1.48
CA PHE A 370 -13.63 -3.88 0.05
C PHE A 370 -12.70 -5.06 -0.29
N GLU A 371 -11.64 -5.28 0.51
CA GLU A 371 -10.75 -6.42 0.33
C GLU A 371 -11.44 -7.76 0.63
N ALA A 372 -12.30 -7.82 1.66
CA ALA A 372 -13.09 -9.00 1.96
C ALA A 372 -14.07 -9.34 0.83
N LEU A 373 -14.72 -8.33 0.23
CA LEU A 373 -15.55 -8.52 -0.97
C LEU A 373 -14.72 -9.04 -2.15
N CYS A 374 -13.50 -8.54 -2.36
CA CYS A 374 -12.60 -9.02 -3.41
C CYS A 374 -12.16 -10.47 -3.19
N ALA A 375 -11.91 -10.88 -1.95
CA ALA A 375 -11.59 -12.26 -1.59
C ALA A 375 -12.75 -13.22 -1.95
N LEU A 376 -13.97 -12.87 -1.54
CA LEU A 376 -15.18 -13.62 -1.89
C LEU A 376 -15.42 -13.64 -3.42
N ALA A 377 -15.15 -12.53 -4.10
CA ALA A 377 -15.26 -12.44 -5.56
C ALA A 377 -14.21 -13.29 -6.29
N GLY A 378 -13.00 -13.41 -5.72
CA GLY A 378 -11.99 -14.39 -6.09
C GLY A 378 -12.54 -15.80 -6.14
N TYR A 379 -13.08 -16.25 -5.01
CA TYR A 379 -13.66 -17.59 -4.87
C TYR A 379 -14.86 -17.81 -5.82
N ALA A 380 -15.80 -16.86 -5.91
CA ALA A 380 -16.98 -16.96 -6.77
C ALA A 380 -16.67 -16.94 -8.29
N TYR A 381 -15.56 -16.33 -8.69
CA TYR A 381 -15.07 -16.43 -10.07
C TYR A 381 -14.52 -17.82 -10.37
N GLU A 382 -13.78 -18.39 -9.43
CA GLU A 382 -13.12 -19.69 -9.55
C GLU A 382 -14.09 -20.87 -9.53
N HIS A 383 -15.20 -20.72 -8.81
CA HIS A 383 -16.26 -21.71 -8.70
C HIS A 383 -17.56 -21.17 -9.31
N PRO A 384 -17.64 -21.03 -10.66
CA PRO A 384 -18.83 -20.47 -11.31
C PRO A 384 -20.08 -21.34 -11.17
N GLN A 385 -19.92 -22.59 -10.73
CA GLN A 385 -20.99 -23.55 -10.44
C GLN A 385 -21.58 -23.38 -9.05
N ASP A 386 -20.95 -22.60 -8.16
CA ASP A 386 -21.45 -22.32 -6.81
C ASP A 386 -22.40 -21.11 -6.88
N PRO A 387 -23.75 -21.30 -6.84
CA PRO A 387 -24.67 -20.18 -6.94
C PRO A 387 -24.71 -19.39 -5.61
N PHE A 388 -25.01 -18.09 -5.69
CA PHE A 388 -25.40 -17.36 -4.50
C PHE A 388 -26.76 -17.86 -4.00
N PRO A 389 -26.93 -18.09 -2.68
CA PRO A 389 -28.21 -18.53 -2.13
C PRO A 389 -29.27 -17.44 -2.28
N GLU A 390 -30.51 -17.85 -2.58
CA GLU A 390 -31.67 -16.95 -2.56
C GLU A 390 -32.05 -16.62 -1.12
N ILE A 391 -31.99 -15.33 -0.76
CA ILE A 391 -32.31 -14.87 0.59
C ILE A 391 -33.78 -14.45 0.67
N VAL A 392 -34.60 -15.31 1.28
CA VAL A 392 -36.03 -15.09 1.52
C VAL A 392 -36.25 -14.29 2.81
N GLU A 393 -37.18 -13.34 2.79
CA GLU A 393 -37.56 -12.55 3.97
C GLU A 393 -38.45 -13.37 4.92
N THR A 394 -38.16 -13.30 6.22
CA THR A 394 -38.79 -14.12 7.26
C THR A 394 -40.17 -13.58 7.67
N ASP A 395 -41.18 -13.85 6.85
CA ASP A 395 -42.60 -13.76 7.23
C ASP A 395 -43.22 -15.16 7.52
N ILE A 396 -42.38 -16.17 7.79
CA ILE A 396 -42.80 -17.56 7.89
C ILE A 396 -42.20 -18.24 9.13
N ASP A 397 -43.04 -18.99 9.86
CA ASP A 397 -42.66 -19.83 11.00
C ASP A 397 -41.69 -20.97 10.59
N GLY A 398 -40.49 -21.01 11.20
CA GLY A 398 -39.51 -22.12 11.13
C GLY A 398 -38.25 -21.88 10.28
N PRO A 399 -37.14 -22.63 10.50
CA PRO A 399 -35.93 -22.52 9.70
C PRO A 399 -36.13 -23.13 8.30
N ARG A 400 -35.80 -22.38 7.25
CA ARG A 400 -35.83 -22.85 5.86
C ARG A 400 -34.43 -22.82 5.26
N PHE A 401 -33.83 -23.98 5.11
CA PHE A 401 -32.62 -24.22 4.33
C PHE A 401 -32.95 -25.28 3.30
N GLU A 402 -32.89 -24.91 2.02
CA GLU A 402 -33.13 -25.81 0.89
C GLU A 402 -31.90 -25.74 -0.02
N GLY A 403 -31.39 -26.90 -0.40
CA GLY A 403 -30.22 -27.02 -1.24
C GLY A 403 -30.22 -28.34 -1.99
N VAL A 404 -29.64 -28.33 -3.18
CA VAL A 404 -29.47 -29.51 -4.05
C VAL A 404 -27.97 -29.66 -4.27
N GLU A 405 -27.45 -30.89 -4.19
CA GLU A 405 -26.02 -31.20 -4.40
C GLU A 405 -25.08 -30.37 -3.50
N LEU A 406 -25.40 -30.29 -2.21
CA LEU A 406 -24.60 -29.56 -1.24
C LEU A 406 -23.25 -30.25 -1.00
N GLY A 407 -22.16 -29.50 -1.18
CA GLY A 407 -20.79 -29.92 -0.87
C GLY A 407 -20.10 -28.90 0.01
N HIS A 408 -19.18 -29.37 0.85
CA HIS A 408 -18.32 -28.46 1.62
C HIS A 408 -17.20 -27.94 0.71
N PRO A 409 -16.90 -26.62 0.66
CA PRO A 409 -15.86 -26.04 -0.20
C PRO A 409 -14.45 -26.63 -0.01
N LEU A 410 -14.18 -27.20 1.17
CA LEU A 410 -12.90 -27.85 1.49
C LEU A 410 -12.80 -29.31 1.03
N ILE A 411 -13.89 -29.90 0.54
CA ILE A 411 -13.91 -31.27 0.04
C ILE A 411 -13.83 -31.22 -1.49
N PRO A 412 -12.83 -31.88 -2.10
CA PRO A 412 -12.73 -31.94 -3.55
C PRO A 412 -14.02 -32.49 -4.17
N LEU A 413 -14.52 -31.87 -5.25
CA LEU A 413 -15.81 -32.22 -5.88
C LEU A 413 -15.95 -33.73 -6.20
N GLN A 414 -14.84 -34.42 -6.48
CA GLN A 414 -14.83 -35.86 -6.77
C GLN A 414 -15.11 -36.75 -5.54
N GLN A 415 -15.03 -36.17 -4.34
CA GLN A 415 -15.22 -36.83 -3.05
C GLN A 415 -16.53 -36.43 -2.36
N VAL A 416 -17.27 -35.47 -2.93
CA VAL A 416 -18.61 -35.10 -2.45
C VAL A 416 -19.57 -36.24 -2.78
N VAL A 417 -20.29 -36.73 -1.77
CA VAL A 417 -21.16 -37.92 -1.84
C VAL A 417 -22.60 -37.55 -2.15
#